data_AF-A0A955Q2A4-F1
#
_entry.id   AF-A0A955Q2A4-F1
#
_cell.length_a   1.000
_cell.length_b   1.000
_cell.length_c   1.000
_cell.angle_alpha   90.00
_cell.angle_beta   90.00
_cell.angle_gamma   90.00
#
_symmetry.space_group_name_H-M   'P 1'
#
loop_
_entity.id
_entity.type
_entity.pdbx_description
1 polymer ?
#
loop_
_entity_poly.entity_id
_entity_poly.type
_entity_poly.pdbx_seq_one_letter_code
_entity_poly.pdbx_strand_id
1 'polypeptide(L)'
;MTSTLQGWLELLAVKGLGPVTYTRLINRFGSPEAIRSLNTHTLISMGEISPSLAMAIHQPLSAEAQDHIAKELQAVQDGRYAILTLADAHYPPRLKTITDPPPVLWYTGQLQERDQQALAVVGSRKGSHIGRTFTRQLSGDLAALGFTIVSGLARG
;
A
#
# COMPACT_ATOMS: atom_id res chain seq x y z
N MET A 1 3.88 -17.71 4.31
CA MET A 1 3.31 -16.43 4.76
C MET A 1 4.37 -15.34 4.78
N THR A 2 5.56 -15.57 5.35
CA THR A 2 6.69 -14.59 5.35
C THR A 2 7.39 -14.42 4.00
N SER A 3 7.52 -15.48 3.19
CA SER A 3 8.29 -15.38 1.93
C SER A 3 7.63 -14.52 0.87
N THR A 4 6.30 -14.40 0.87
CA THR A 4 5.58 -13.52 -0.05
C THR A 4 5.83 -12.07 0.30
N LEU A 5 5.57 -11.62 1.55
CA LEU A 5 5.75 -10.22 1.96
C LEU A 5 7.18 -9.70 1.72
N GLN A 6 8.19 -10.52 2.01
CA GLN A 6 9.59 -10.15 1.78
C GLN A 6 9.85 -9.76 0.32
N GLY A 7 9.32 -10.50 -0.66
CA GLY A 7 9.47 -10.18 -2.08
C GLY A 7 8.91 -8.80 -2.45
N TRP A 8 7.81 -8.37 -1.82
CA TRP A 8 7.21 -7.06 -2.05
C TRP A 8 8.08 -5.93 -1.51
N LEU A 9 8.65 -6.11 -0.31
CA LEU A 9 9.57 -5.16 0.30
C LEU A 9 10.91 -5.09 -0.44
N GLU A 10 11.43 -6.23 -0.89
CA GLU A 10 12.66 -6.29 -1.67
C GLU A 10 12.52 -5.58 -3.01
N LEU A 11 11.40 -5.79 -3.70
CA LEU A 11 11.16 -5.09 -4.96
C LEU A 11 11.02 -3.58 -4.73
N LEU A 12 10.31 -3.14 -3.69
CA LEU A 12 10.23 -1.72 -3.30
C LEU A 12 11.60 -1.10 -3.03
N ALA A 13 12.54 -1.89 -2.50
CA ALA A 13 13.89 -1.43 -2.16
C ALA A 13 14.86 -1.39 -3.36
N VAL A 14 14.45 -1.81 -4.56
CA VAL A 14 15.30 -1.77 -5.76
C VAL A 14 15.65 -0.32 -6.09
N LYS A 15 16.95 -0.02 -6.10
CA LYS A 15 17.47 1.32 -6.38
C LYS A 15 17.01 1.81 -7.75
N GLY A 16 16.38 2.98 -7.78
CA GLY A 16 15.85 3.59 -9.00
C GLY A 16 14.44 3.13 -9.38
N LEU A 17 13.85 2.18 -8.64
CA LEU A 17 12.45 1.82 -8.81
C LEU A 17 11.55 2.79 -8.03
N GLY A 18 11.01 3.77 -8.75
CA GLY A 18 10.04 4.71 -8.17
C GLY A 18 8.67 4.07 -7.92
N PRO A 19 7.82 4.68 -7.06
CA PRO A 19 6.51 4.14 -6.69
C PRO A 19 5.57 3.96 -7.89
N VAL A 20 5.62 4.87 -8.86
CA VAL A 20 4.78 4.79 -10.08
C VAL A 20 5.16 3.56 -10.93
N THR A 21 6.46 3.33 -11.14
CA THR A 21 6.94 2.17 -11.90
C THR A 21 6.69 0.88 -11.14
N TYR A 22 6.91 0.88 -9.82
CA TYR A 22 6.59 -0.24 -8.96
C TYR A 22 5.11 -0.66 -9.07
N THR A 23 4.18 0.27 -8.88
CA THR A 23 2.74 0.01 -9.00
C THR A 23 2.37 -0.52 -10.37
N ARG A 24 2.95 0.04 -11.44
CA ARG A 24 2.70 -0.41 -12.81
C ARG A 24 3.16 -1.84 -13.04
N LEU A 25 4.38 -2.19 -12.62
CA LEU A 25 4.90 -3.55 -12.73
C LEU A 25 4.03 -4.54 -11.95
N ILE A 26 3.63 -4.19 -10.73
CA ILE A 26 2.73 -5.04 -9.94
C ILE A 26 1.37 -5.19 -10.62
N ASN A 27 0.77 -4.11 -11.12
CA ASN A 27 -0.52 -4.20 -11.82
C ASN A 27 -0.44 -5.05 -13.08
N ARG A 28 0.71 -5.05 -13.76
CA ARG A 28 0.92 -5.83 -14.99
C ARG A 28 1.21 -7.30 -14.73
N PHE A 29 2.02 -7.62 -13.72
CA PHE A 29 2.54 -8.97 -13.49
C PHE A 29 1.99 -9.66 -12.25
N GLY A 30 1.24 -8.95 -11.42
CA GLY A 30 0.54 -9.44 -10.24
C GLY A 30 1.41 -9.64 -9.00
N SER A 31 2.72 -9.93 -9.14
CA SER A 31 3.59 -10.21 -7.99
C SER A 31 5.07 -9.87 -8.25
N PRO A 32 5.85 -9.59 -7.19
CA PRO A 32 7.30 -9.45 -7.27
C PRO A 32 8.00 -10.68 -7.85
N GLU A 33 7.53 -11.87 -7.52
CA GLU A 33 8.07 -13.13 -8.01
C GLU A 33 7.90 -13.26 -9.53
N ALA A 34 6.71 -12.91 -10.04
CA ALA A 34 6.46 -12.88 -11.48
C ALA A 34 7.39 -11.89 -12.19
N ILE A 35 7.60 -10.70 -11.62
CA ILE A 35 8.51 -9.68 -12.18
C ILE A 35 9.95 -10.19 -12.20
N ARG A 36 10.43 -10.78 -11.10
CA ARG A 36 11.80 -11.30 -10.98
C ARG A 36 12.06 -12.52 -11.88
N SER A 37 11.01 -13.24 -12.28
CA SER A 37 11.12 -14.37 -13.22
C SER A 37 11.32 -13.95 -14.68
N LEU A 38 10.97 -12.70 -15.03
CA LEU A 38 11.19 -12.16 -16.38
C LEU A 38 12.69 -11.93 -16.60
N ASN A 39 13.17 -12.18 -17.82
CA ASN A 39 14.54 -11.80 -18.15
C ASN A 39 14.64 -10.29 -18.39
N THR A 40 15.86 -9.75 -18.27
CA THR A 40 16.15 -8.33 -18.45
C THR A 40 15.75 -7.82 -19.84
N HIS A 41 15.89 -8.64 -20.89
CA HIS A 41 15.52 -8.26 -22.25
C HIS A 41 14.00 -8.03 -22.37
N THR A 42 13.18 -8.91 -21.79
CA THR A 42 11.72 -8.74 -21.74
C THR A 42 11.36 -7.46 -21.01
N LEU A 43 11.94 -7.21 -19.84
CA LEU A 43 11.74 -5.98 -19.07
C LEU A 43 12.06 -4.71 -19.87
N ILE A 44 13.15 -4.70 -20.62
CA ILE A 44 13.54 -3.57 -21.48
C ILE A 44 12.61 -3.43 -22.68
N SER A 45 12.27 -4.54 -23.35
CA SER A 45 11.48 -4.54 -24.59
C SER A 45 10.07 -3.97 -24.42
N MET A 46 9.57 -3.95 -23.18
CA MET A 46 8.28 -3.33 -22.86
C MET A 46 8.31 -1.81 -22.85
N GLY A 47 9.51 -1.20 -22.88
CA GLY A 47 9.68 0.25 -22.89
C GLY A 47 9.32 0.95 -21.57
N GLU A 48 9.01 0.19 -20.52
CA GLU A 48 8.53 0.74 -19.25
C GLU A 48 9.66 1.11 -18.29
N ILE A 49 10.83 0.47 -18.42
CA ILE A 49 11.98 0.69 -17.54
C ILE A 49 13.30 0.77 -18.31
N SER A 50 14.25 1.54 -17.78
CA SER A 50 15.58 1.65 -18.37
C SER A 50 16.34 0.31 -18.27
N PRO A 51 17.32 0.06 -19.16
CA PRO A 51 18.20 -1.11 -19.05
C PRO A 51 18.89 -1.22 -17.68
N SER A 52 19.31 -0.09 -17.11
CA SER A 52 19.90 -0.03 -15.79
C SER A 52 18.96 -0.49 -14.68
N LEU A 53 17.67 -0.12 -14.75
CA LEU A 53 16.66 -0.53 -13.78
C LEU A 53 16.29 -2.01 -13.94
N ALA A 54 16.17 -2.49 -15.19
CA ALA A 54 15.94 -3.90 -15.46
C ALA A 54 17.06 -4.78 -14.89
N MET A 55 18.32 -4.35 -15.00
CA MET A 55 19.44 -5.04 -14.34
C MET A 55 19.33 -4.96 -12.82
N ALA A 56 19.02 -3.79 -12.26
CA ALA A 56 18.92 -3.58 -10.81
C ALA A 56 17.87 -4.48 -10.14
N ILE A 57 16.77 -4.81 -10.83
CA ILE A 57 15.75 -5.75 -10.32
C ILE A 57 16.35 -7.13 -10.02
N HIS A 58 17.33 -7.59 -10.80
CA HIS A 58 17.97 -8.90 -10.63
C HIS A 58 19.25 -8.86 -9.78
N GLN A 59 19.75 -7.67 -9.44
CA GLN A 59 20.92 -7.53 -8.58
C GLN A 59 20.54 -7.71 -7.10
N PRO A 60 21.47 -8.20 -6.27
CA PRO A 60 21.25 -8.21 -4.82
C PRO A 60 21.08 -6.77 -4.31
N LEU A 61 20.17 -6.62 -3.35
CA LEU A 61 19.99 -5.36 -2.64
C LEU A 61 21.23 -5.01 -1.81
N SER A 62 21.40 -3.72 -1.49
CA SER A 62 22.48 -3.29 -0.61
C SER A 62 22.28 -3.82 0.81
N ALA A 63 23.37 -3.92 1.59
CA ALA A 63 23.30 -4.38 2.97
C ALA A 63 22.35 -3.51 3.82
N GLU A 64 22.32 -2.20 3.57
CA GLU A 64 21.42 -1.26 4.25
C GLU A 64 19.95 -1.55 3.93
N ALA A 65 19.63 -1.84 2.66
CA ALA A 65 18.28 -2.20 2.26
C ALA A 65 17.84 -3.54 2.87
N GLN A 66 18.72 -4.54 2.90
CA GLN A 66 18.45 -5.83 3.54
C GLN A 66 18.20 -5.68 5.05
N ASP A 67 19.03 -4.89 5.75
CA ASP A 67 18.83 -4.60 7.18
C ASP A 67 17.51 -3.86 7.45
N HIS A 68 17.15 -2.89 6.59
CA HIS A 68 15.87 -2.20 6.70
C HIS A 68 14.68 -3.16 6.53
N ILE A 69 14.71 -4.04 5.53
CA ILE A 69 13.65 -5.04 5.30
C ILE A 69 13.57 -6.01 6.48
N ALA A 70 14.69 -6.47 7.01
CA ALA A 70 14.71 -7.32 8.19
C ALA A 70 14.04 -6.65 9.40
N LYS A 71 14.29 -5.35 9.61
CA LYS A 71 13.65 -4.55 10.66
C LYS A 71 12.14 -4.37 10.44
N GLU A 72 11.69 -4.18 9.21
CA GLU A 72 10.28 -4.11 8.85
C GLU A 72 9.57 -5.44 9.15
N LEU A 73 10.16 -6.56 8.72
CA LEU A 73 9.61 -7.90 8.98
C LEU A 73 9.56 -8.20 10.48
N GLN A 74 10.60 -7.83 11.23
CA GLN A 74 10.61 -7.96 12.69
C GLN A 74 9.52 -7.09 13.32
N ALA A 75 9.32 -5.85 12.85
CA ALA A 75 8.25 -4.98 13.35
C ALA A 75 6.85 -5.59 13.21
N VAL A 76 6.61 -6.25 12.08
CA VAL A 76 5.35 -6.96 11.80
C VAL A 76 5.21 -8.17 12.72
N GLN A 77 6.27 -8.93 12.93
CA GLN A 77 6.29 -10.07 13.85
C GLN A 77 6.04 -9.64 15.31
N ASP A 78 6.61 -8.50 15.70
CA ASP A 78 6.43 -7.90 17.03
C ASP A 78 5.04 -7.25 17.21
N GLY A 79 4.23 -7.19 16.16
CA GLY A 79 2.89 -6.59 16.19
C GLY A 79 2.88 -5.07 16.29
N ARG A 80 3.99 -4.39 15.95
CA ARG A 80 4.07 -2.92 15.97
C ARG A 80 3.14 -2.27 14.93
N TYR A 81 2.99 -2.93 13.80
CA TYR A 81 2.05 -2.64 12.72
C TYR A 81 1.92 -3.89 11.85
N ALA A 82 0.99 -3.87 10.91
CA ALA A 82 0.83 -4.92 9.92
C ALA A 82 0.98 -4.34 8.51
N ILE A 83 1.30 -5.22 7.56
CA ILE A 83 1.46 -4.89 6.14
C ILE A 83 0.51 -5.75 5.31
N LEU A 84 -0.22 -5.13 4.39
CA LEU A 84 -0.99 -5.79 3.34
C LEU A 84 -0.40 -5.48 1.98
N THR A 85 -0.45 -6.46 1.10
CA THR A 85 -0.08 -6.40 -0.30
C THR A 85 -1.31 -6.57 -1.17
N LEU A 86 -1.28 -6.16 -2.43
CA LEU A 86 -2.40 -6.37 -3.36
C LEU A 86 -2.79 -7.83 -3.57
N ALA A 87 -1.89 -8.76 -3.24
CA ALA A 87 -2.13 -10.19 -3.29
C ALA A 87 -2.90 -10.72 -2.06
N ASP A 88 -2.99 -9.95 -0.98
CA ASP A 88 -3.64 -10.40 0.25
C ASP A 88 -5.17 -10.41 0.13
N ALA A 89 -5.80 -11.47 0.64
CA ALA A 89 -7.25 -11.64 0.64
C ALA A 89 -7.98 -10.56 1.46
N HIS A 90 -7.31 -10.02 2.48
CA HIS A 90 -7.82 -8.96 3.35
C HIS A 90 -7.59 -7.54 2.80
N TYR A 91 -6.95 -7.41 1.63
CA TYR A 91 -6.77 -6.10 1.01
C TYR A 91 -8.13 -5.47 0.68
N PRO A 92 -8.41 -4.20 1.03
CA PRO A 92 -9.73 -3.59 0.87
C PRO A 92 -10.24 -3.65 -0.59
N PRO A 93 -11.35 -4.35 -0.89
CA PRO A 93 -11.77 -4.61 -2.27
C PRO A 93 -12.05 -3.32 -3.06
N ARG A 94 -12.67 -2.31 -2.45
CA ARG A 94 -12.95 -1.02 -3.08
C ARG A 94 -11.67 -0.22 -3.37
N LEU A 95 -10.63 -0.39 -2.56
CA LEU A 95 -9.34 0.26 -2.80
C LEU A 95 -8.62 -0.43 -3.96
N LYS A 96 -8.77 -1.76 -4.11
CA LYS A 96 -8.18 -2.53 -5.21
C LYS A 96 -8.74 -2.15 -6.59
N THR A 97 -9.93 -1.54 -6.65
CA THR A 97 -10.60 -1.16 -7.90
C THR A 97 -10.27 0.24 -8.42
N ILE A 98 -9.49 1.05 -7.69
CA ILE A 98 -9.08 2.37 -8.18
C ILE A 98 -8.04 2.23 -9.30
N THR A 99 -7.78 3.29 -10.07
CA THR A 99 -6.84 3.27 -11.22
C THR A 99 -5.42 2.83 -10.83
N ASP A 100 -4.90 3.36 -9.72
CA ASP A 100 -3.55 3.09 -9.23
C ASP A 100 -3.62 2.62 -7.76
N PRO A 101 -4.05 1.37 -7.50
CA PRO A 101 -4.20 0.89 -6.15
C PRO A 101 -2.82 0.77 -5.49
N PRO A 102 -2.64 1.23 -4.23
CA PRO A 102 -1.35 1.19 -3.57
C PRO A 102 -0.92 -0.26 -3.36
N PRO A 103 0.25 -0.71 -3.88
CA PRO A 103 0.53 -2.13 -3.89
C PRO A 103 0.86 -2.72 -2.52
N VAL A 104 1.31 -1.87 -1.60
CA VAL A 104 1.63 -2.21 -0.21
C VAL A 104 0.99 -1.16 0.71
N LEU A 105 0.36 -1.61 1.78
CA LEU A 105 -0.29 -0.81 2.81
C LEU A 105 0.26 -1.17 4.18
N TRP A 106 0.70 -0.16 4.92
CA TRP A 106 1.03 -0.29 6.35
C TRP A 106 -0.17 0.18 7.16
N TYR A 107 -0.53 -0.57 8.21
CA TYR A 107 -1.62 -0.18 9.08
C TYR A 107 -1.39 -0.61 10.53
N THR A 108 -2.01 0.10 11.46
CA THR A 108 -2.10 -0.25 12.87
C THR A 108 -3.57 -0.43 13.26
N GLY A 109 -3.83 -1.28 14.25
CA GLY A 109 -5.20 -1.65 14.65
C GLY A 109 -5.72 -2.86 13.89
N GLN A 110 -7.03 -2.95 13.73
CA GLN A 110 -7.71 -4.10 13.13
C GLN A 110 -8.60 -3.65 11.99
N LEU A 111 -8.54 -4.38 10.87
CA LEU A 111 -9.52 -4.27 9.79
C LEU A 111 -10.66 -5.23 10.11
N GLN A 112 -11.88 -4.74 10.01
CA GLN A 112 -13.10 -5.45 10.34
C GLN A 112 -13.98 -5.58 9.10
N GLU A 113 -14.85 -6.58 9.05
CA GLU A 113 -15.76 -6.76 7.91
C GLU A 113 -16.66 -5.54 7.67
N ARG A 114 -17.05 -4.83 8.73
CA ARG A 114 -17.81 -3.56 8.63
C ARG A 114 -17.08 -2.47 7.87
N ASP A 115 -15.75 -2.50 7.76
CA ASP A 115 -14.97 -1.49 7.04
C ASP A 115 -15.22 -1.55 5.53
N GLN A 116 -15.85 -2.61 5.03
CA GLN A 116 -16.37 -2.64 3.67
C GLN A 116 -17.48 -1.59 3.44
N GLN A 117 -18.22 -1.24 4.50
CA GLN A 117 -19.24 -0.20 4.54
C GLN A 117 -18.64 1.13 5.01
N ALA A 118 -17.63 1.60 4.28
CA ALA A 118 -16.94 2.85 4.59
C ALA A 118 -17.54 4.08 3.88
N LEU A 119 -17.61 5.20 4.61
CA LEU A 119 -17.92 6.53 4.10
C LEU A 119 -16.77 7.49 4.35
N ALA A 120 -16.33 8.16 3.28
CA ALA A 120 -15.30 9.19 3.37
C ALA A 120 -15.90 10.52 3.85
N VAL A 121 -15.33 11.10 4.91
CA VAL A 121 -15.69 12.43 5.41
C VAL A 121 -14.50 13.37 5.24
N VAL A 122 -14.66 14.34 4.35
CA VAL A 122 -13.64 15.35 4.01
C VAL A 122 -14.22 16.76 4.15
N GLY A 123 -13.36 17.74 4.43
CA GLY A 123 -13.79 19.12 4.64
C GLY A 123 -12.65 20.12 4.68
N SER A 124 -12.98 21.39 4.95
CA SER A 124 -12.00 22.48 5.06
C SER A 124 -11.03 22.27 6.22
N ARG A 125 -9.74 22.56 6.00
CA ARG A 125 -8.73 22.58 7.08
C ARG A 125 -8.97 23.68 8.14
N LYS A 126 -9.81 24.66 7.79
CA LYS A 126 -10.29 25.73 8.66
C LYS A 126 -11.82 25.65 8.76
N GLY A 127 -12.34 24.50 9.21
CA GLY A 127 -13.78 24.31 9.42
C GLY A 127 -14.37 25.37 10.36
N SER A 128 -15.53 25.90 9.99
CA SER A 128 -16.30 26.79 10.88
C SER A 128 -16.80 26.01 12.09
N HIS A 129 -17.17 26.72 13.17
CA HIS A 129 -17.73 26.08 14.36
C HIS A 129 -18.98 25.24 14.01
N ILE A 130 -19.89 25.80 13.21
CA ILE A 130 -21.11 25.11 12.76
C ILE A 130 -20.77 23.87 11.93
N GLY A 131 -19.82 23.98 11.00
CA GLY A 131 -19.39 22.85 10.18
C GLY A 131 -18.82 21.71 11.01
N ARG A 132 -17.99 22.01 12.03
CA ARG A 132 -17.45 20.99 12.94
C ARG A 132 -18.53 20.30 13.76
N THR A 133 -19.49 21.06 14.28
CA THR A 133 -20.60 20.52 15.06
C THR A 133 -21.47 19.60 14.19
N PHE A 134 -21.81 20.04 12.98
CA PHE A 134 -22.55 19.23 12.02
C PHE A 134 -21.80 17.95 11.64
N THR A 135 -20.52 18.05 11.27
CA THR A 135 -19.70 16.88 10.89
C THR A 135 -19.57 15.90 12.05
N ARG A 136 -19.42 16.37 13.29
CA ARG A 136 -19.38 15.50 14.48
C ARG A 136 -20.68 14.73 14.64
N GLN A 137 -21.82 15.41 14.56
CA GLN A 137 -23.13 14.78 14.70
C GLN A 137 -23.36 13.76 13.59
N LEU A 138 -23.20 14.17 12.32
CA LEU A 138 -23.41 13.30 11.16
C LEU A 138 -22.51 12.07 11.18
N SER A 139 -21.22 12.23 11.50
CA SER A 139 -20.28 11.10 11.58
C SER A 139 -20.65 10.14 12.71
N GLY A 140 -21.10 10.68 13.86
CA GLY A 140 -21.57 9.88 14.98
C GLY A 140 -22.82 9.06 14.64
N ASP A 141 -23.80 9.70 14.00
CA ASP A 141 -25.05 9.04 13.59
C ASP A 141 -24.79 7.93 12.56
N LEU A 142 -23.93 8.19 11.56
CA LEU A 142 -23.54 7.18 10.58
C LEU A 142 -22.76 6.01 11.21
N ALA A 143 -21.85 6.30 12.14
CA ALA A 143 -21.12 5.25 12.85
C ALA A 143 -22.05 4.40 13.72
N ALA A 144 -23.06 5.00 14.37
CA ALA A 144 -24.07 4.29 15.14
C ALA A 144 -24.95 3.37 14.26
N LEU A 145 -25.11 3.71 12.98
CA LEU A 145 -25.78 2.88 11.97
C LEU A 145 -24.89 1.80 11.37
N GLY A 146 -23.61 1.70 11.78
CA GLY A 146 -22.68 0.66 11.36
C GLY A 146 -21.70 1.05 10.24
N PHE A 147 -21.71 2.30 9.77
CA PHE A 147 -20.73 2.76 8.78
C PHE A 147 -19.36 3.02 9.41
N THR A 148 -18.29 2.60 8.72
CA THR A 148 -16.94 3.01 9.06
C THR A 148 -16.65 4.40 8.47
N ILE A 149 -16.29 5.36 9.32
CA ILE A 149 -15.91 6.71 8.88
C ILE A 149 -14.42 6.74 8.52
N VAL A 150 -14.11 7.07 7.27
CA VAL A 150 -12.74 7.20 6.76
C VAL A 150 -12.42 8.67 6.53
N SER A 151 -11.28 9.13 7.02
CA SER A 151 -10.81 10.50 6.81
C SER A 151 -9.29 10.57 6.75
N GLY A 152 -8.74 11.72 6.35
CA GLY A 152 -7.30 11.91 6.14
C GLY A 152 -6.51 12.44 7.33
N LEU A 153 -7.10 12.44 8.54
CA LEU A 153 -6.51 13.01 9.77
C LEU A 153 -6.00 14.46 9.65
N ALA A 154 -6.46 15.20 8.63
CA ALA A 154 -6.15 16.61 8.49
C ALA A 154 -6.81 17.41 9.62
N ARG A 155 -6.14 18.45 10.11
CA ARG A 155 -6.78 19.46 10.98
C ARG A 155 -8.00 20.01 10.25
N GLY A 156 -9.15 20.11 10.92
CA GLY A 156 -10.39 20.59 10.29
C GLY A 156 -11.57 20.46 11.22
#